data_AF-A0A7X8EDT8-F1
#
_entry.id   AF-A0A7X8EDT8-F1
#
_cell.length_a   1.000
_cell.length_b   1.000
_cell.length_c   1.000
_cell.angle_alpha   90.00
_cell.angle_beta   90.00
_cell.angle_gamma   90.00
#
_symmetry.space_group_name_H-M   'P 1'
#
loop_
_entity.id
_entity.type
_entity.pdbx_description
1 polymer ?
#
loop_
_entity_poly.entity_id
_entity_poly.type
_entity_poly.pdbx_seq_one_letter_code
_entity_poly.pdbx_strand_id
1 'polypeptide(L)'
;MKRIVVLVLAALLSFTLFAQALSEKPESTVVASTAWTAAFADIAGVDNVDFIAPATMTHPPEYEITISDVQKINNAEYFLYAGYEVMMKSMGTTIKKDESALIHIQTNNSIENVR
;
A
#
# COMPACT_ATOMS: atom_id res chain seq x y z
N MET A 1 -11.65 26.03 -45.88
CA MET A 1 -12.50 25.81 -44.68
C MET A 1 -12.42 24.36 -44.18
N LYS A 2 -12.77 23.34 -44.99
CA LYS A 2 -12.73 21.92 -44.56
C LYS A 2 -11.38 21.44 -44.01
N ARG A 3 -10.25 21.84 -44.63
CA ARG A 3 -8.89 21.48 -44.16
C ARG A 3 -8.53 22.11 -42.81
N ILE A 4 -9.02 23.32 -42.54
CA ILE A 4 -8.78 24.01 -41.26
C ILE A 4 -9.60 23.35 -40.15
N VAL A 5 -10.84 22.97 -40.44
CA VAL A 5 -11.70 22.23 -39.49
C VAL A 5 -11.08 20.89 -39.10
N VAL A 6 -10.54 20.15 -40.07
CA VAL A 6 -9.87 18.86 -39.81
C VAL A 6 -8.63 19.02 -38.94
N LEU A 7 -7.83 20.08 -39.16
CA LEU A 7 -6.64 20.36 -38.35
C LEU A 7 -7.00 20.76 -36.91
N VAL A 8 -8.06 21.56 -36.72
CA VAL A 8 -8.55 21.93 -35.39
C VAL A 8 -9.11 20.72 -34.65
N LEU A 9 -9.84 19.85 -35.34
CA LEU A 9 -10.38 18.61 -34.75
C LEU A 9 -9.26 17.64 -34.36
N ALA A 10 -8.23 17.51 -35.18
CA ALA A 10 -7.06 16.69 -34.89
C ALA A 10 -6.27 17.24 -33.69
N ALA A 11 -6.11 18.56 -33.59
CA ALA A 11 -5.43 19.20 -32.46
C ALA A 11 -6.19 19.02 -31.14
N LEU A 12 -7.54 19.14 -31.16
CA LEU A 12 -8.38 18.88 -29.99
C LEU A 12 -8.31 17.41 -29.53
N LEU A 13 -8.30 16.47 -30.48
CA LEU A 13 -8.18 15.04 -30.17
C LEU A 13 -6.78 14.70 -29.61
N SER A 14 -5.75 15.37 -30.09
CA SER A 14 -4.37 15.24 -29.60
C SER A 14 -4.24 15.70 -28.14
N PHE A 15 -4.93 16.79 -27.78
CA PHE A 15 -4.93 17.34 -26.43
C PHE A 15 -5.58 16.38 -25.42
N THR A 16 -6.65 15.67 -25.81
CA THR A 16 -7.29 14.66 -24.96
C THR A 16 -6.47 13.39 -24.77
N LEU A 17 -5.63 13.03 -25.75
CA LEU A 17 -4.78 11.83 -25.67
C LEU A 17 -3.50 12.05 -24.83
N PHE A 18 -3.03 13.28 -24.71
CA PHE A 18 -1.83 13.63 -23.92
C PHE A 18 -2.13 14.23 -22.53
N ALA A 19 -3.40 14.46 -22.17
CA ALA A 19 -3.78 15.03 -20.87
C ALA A 19 -3.70 14.04 -19.69
N GLN A 20 -3.35 12.78 -19.91
CA GLN A 20 -3.28 11.76 -18.85
C GLN A 20 -1.90 11.68 -18.16
N ALA A 21 -1.18 12.80 -18.04
CA ALA A 21 -0.04 12.89 -17.12
C ALA A 21 -0.51 13.03 -15.67
N LEU A 22 -1.40 12.15 -15.22
CA LEU A 22 -1.59 11.93 -13.79
C LEU A 22 -0.41 11.07 -13.36
N SER A 23 0.36 11.53 -12.37
CA SER A 23 1.39 10.70 -11.75
C SER A 23 0.69 9.45 -11.20
N GLU A 24 0.73 8.36 -11.95
CA GLU A 24 0.38 7.04 -11.47
C GLU A 24 1.42 6.72 -10.40
N LYS A 25 1.14 7.09 -9.14
CA LYS A 25 1.89 6.54 -8.03
C LYS A 25 1.75 5.03 -8.21
N PRO A 26 2.84 4.29 -8.48
CA PRO A 26 2.72 2.86 -8.72
C PRO A 26 1.93 2.28 -7.56
N GLU A 27 0.81 1.64 -7.88
CA GLU A 27 -0.05 1.07 -6.87
C GLU A 27 0.80 0.02 -6.14
N SER A 28 1.09 0.28 -4.86
CA SER A 28 2.00 -0.59 -4.12
C SER A 28 1.39 -1.97 -4.03
N THR A 29 2.05 -2.96 -4.64
CA THR A 29 1.63 -4.36 -4.58
C THR A 29 1.76 -4.91 -3.16
N VAL A 30 2.56 -4.25 -2.31
CA VAL A 30 2.78 -4.67 -0.92
C VAL A 30 2.35 -3.56 0.03
N VAL A 31 1.50 -3.88 1.00
CA VAL A 31 1.10 -2.94 2.05
C VAL A 31 1.53 -3.50 3.39
N ALA A 32 2.10 -2.67 4.25
CA ALA A 32 2.53 -3.06 5.59
C ALA A 32 1.68 -2.40 6.69
N SER A 33 1.61 -3.03 7.85
CA SER A 33 0.92 -2.51 9.02
C SER A 33 1.53 -1.21 9.53
N THR A 34 2.85 -1.08 9.50
CA THR A 34 3.62 0.04 10.05
C THR A 34 4.83 0.35 9.16
N ALA A 35 5.45 1.51 9.36
CA ALA A 35 6.71 1.84 8.70
C ALA A 35 7.84 0.84 9.02
N TRP A 36 7.85 0.25 10.23
CA TRP A 36 8.85 -0.75 10.61
C TRP A 36 8.66 -2.07 9.85
N THR A 37 7.41 -2.51 9.67
CA THR A 37 7.12 -3.71 8.87
C THR A 37 7.37 -3.47 7.38
N ALA A 38 7.13 -2.24 6.88
CA ALA A 38 7.53 -1.85 5.53
C ALA A 38 9.05 -1.90 5.32
N ALA A 39 9.83 -1.44 6.31
CA ALA A 39 11.30 -1.44 6.22
C ALA A 39 11.89 -2.85 6.07
N PHE A 40 11.28 -3.88 6.67
CA PHE A 40 11.72 -5.26 6.46
C PHE A 40 11.56 -5.71 5.00
N ALA A 41 10.46 -5.32 4.35
CA ALA A 41 10.24 -5.62 2.94
C ALA A 41 11.18 -4.83 2.02
N ASP A 42 11.42 -3.56 2.34
CA ASP A 42 12.39 -2.71 1.63
C ASP A 42 13.79 -3.33 1.67
N ILE A 43 14.27 -3.74 2.85
CA ILE A 43 15.56 -4.43 3.00
C ILE A 43 15.60 -5.78 2.27
N ALA A 44 14.46 -6.46 2.12
CA ALA A 44 14.34 -7.69 1.33
C ALA A 44 14.33 -7.46 -0.19
N GLY A 45 14.37 -6.19 -0.65
CA GLY A 45 14.40 -5.81 -2.06
C GLY A 45 13.03 -5.55 -2.68
N VAL A 46 11.99 -5.32 -1.86
CA VAL A 46 10.68 -4.90 -2.35
C VAL A 46 10.63 -3.38 -2.43
N ASP A 47 10.54 -2.85 -3.64
CA ASP A 47 10.42 -1.41 -3.85
C ASP A 47 9.01 -0.87 -3.52
N ASN A 48 8.94 0.40 -3.12
CA ASN A 48 7.70 1.17 -2.97
C ASN A 48 6.67 0.63 -1.95
N VAL A 49 7.12 -0.02 -0.87
CA VAL A 49 6.23 -0.59 0.15
C VAL A 49 5.46 0.50 0.90
N ASP A 50 4.16 0.60 0.63
CA ASP A 50 3.25 1.47 1.39
C ASP A 50 2.94 0.88 2.78
N PHE A 51 2.57 1.72 3.73
CA PHE A 51 2.11 1.30 5.06
C PHE A 51 0.88 2.10 5.52
N ILE A 52 0.09 1.53 6.44
CA ILE A 52 -1.17 2.13 6.90
C ILE A 52 -1.03 2.96 8.19
N ALA A 53 -0.26 2.51 9.18
CA ALA A 53 -0.04 3.29 10.40
C ALA A 53 0.90 4.48 10.12
N PRO A 54 0.49 5.73 10.40
CA PRO A 54 1.33 6.90 10.15
C PRO A 54 2.69 6.82 10.85
N ALA A 55 3.77 7.11 10.12
CA ALA A 55 5.13 7.09 10.67
C ALA A 55 5.38 8.15 11.76
N THR A 56 4.52 9.15 11.85
CA THR A 56 4.57 10.20 12.89
C THR A 56 3.98 9.77 14.23
N MET A 57 3.33 8.60 14.30
CA MET A 57 2.80 8.09 15.57
C MET A 57 3.92 7.63 16.50
N THR A 58 3.81 7.99 17.78
CA THR A 58 4.71 7.46 18.82
C THR A 58 4.53 5.96 19.02
N HIS A 59 3.29 5.46 18.88
CA HIS A 59 2.95 4.04 19.03
C HIS A 59 2.19 3.51 17.81
N PRO A 60 2.87 3.31 16.66
CA PRO A 60 2.24 2.78 15.45
C PRO A 60 1.46 1.46 15.62
N PRO A 61 1.88 0.51 16.49
CA PRO A 61 1.11 -0.72 16.73
C PRO A 61 -0.27 -0.50 17.36
N GLU A 62 -0.53 0.67 17.94
CA GLU A 62 -1.82 1.05 18.51
C GLU A 62 -2.76 1.69 17.48
N TYR A 63 -2.31 1.84 16.22
CA TYR A 63 -3.13 2.39 15.15
C TYR A 63 -4.39 1.55 14.94
N GLU A 64 -5.54 2.23 14.93
CA GLU A 64 -6.83 1.64 14.60
C GLU A 64 -7.08 1.73 13.10
N ILE A 65 -7.38 0.59 12.49
CA ILE A 65 -7.58 0.48 11.05
C ILE A 65 -8.86 1.21 10.59
N THR A 66 -8.76 1.94 9.49
CA THR A 66 -9.90 2.64 8.85
C THR A 66 -10.47 1.84 7.68
N ILE A 67 -11.65 2.25 7.17
CA ILE A 67 -12.24 1.65 5.95
C ILE A 67 -11.32 1.83 4.74
N SER A 68 -10.67 2.99 4.61
CA SER A 68 -9.71 3.24 3.52
C SER A 68 -8.50 2.31 3.60
N ASP A 69 -8.02 2.00 4.80
CA ASP A 69 -6.91 1.06 4.99
C ASP A 69 -7.32 -0.36 4.59
N VAL A 70 -8.53 -0.78 4.96
CA VAL A 70 -9.08 -2.07 4.56
C VAL A 70 -9.13 -2.20 3.03
N GLN A 71 -9.60 -1.15 2.34
CA GLN A 71 -9.62 -1.13 0.88
C GLN A 71 -8.22 -1.23 0.30
N LYS A 72 -7.27 -0.46 0.86
CA LYS A 72 -5.87 -0.49 0.46
C LYS A 72 -5.25 -1.88 0.61
N ILE A 73 -5.48 -2.53 1.75
CA ILE A 73 -5.00 -3.89 2.03
C ILE A 73 -5.64 -4.91 1.08
N ASN A 74 -6.95 -4.81 0.86
CA ASN A 74 -7.65 -5.75 -0.02
C ASN A 74 -7.19 -5.61 -1.48
N ASN A 75 -6.84 -4.41 -1.93
CA ASN A 75 -6.33 -4.14 -3.27
C ASN A 75 -4.84 -4.49 -3.46
N ALA A 76 -4.05 -4.55 -2.38
CA ALA A 76 -2.65 -4.98 -2.45
C ALA A 76 -2.55 -6.46 -2.88
N GLU A 77 -1.37 -6.91 -3.29
CA GLU A 77 -1.08 -8.33 -3.47
C GLU A 77 -0.76 -8.98 -2.12
N TYR A 78 0.12 -8.36 -1.33
CA TYR A 78 0.54 -8.85 -0.02
C TYR A 78 0.28 -7.82 1.09
N PHE A 79 -0.04 -8.33 2.27
CA PHE A 79 -0.13 -7.54 3.49
C PHE A 79 0.86 -8.03 4.55
N LEU A 80 1.77 -7.17 4.99
CA LEU A 80 2.81 -7.49 5.97
C LEU A 80 2.47 -6.94 7.34
N TYR A 81 2.63 -7.75 8.38
CA TYR A 81 2.31 -7.36 9.75
C TYR A 81 3.19 -8.08 10.77
N ALA A 82 3.30 -7.54 11.99
CA ALA A 82 4.11 -8.13 13.06
C ALA A 82 3.29 -8.99 14.04
N GLY A 83 1.97 -8.86 14.04
CA GLY A 83 1.01 -9.72 14.76
C GLY A 83 0.58 -9.21 16.13
N TYR A 84 1.27 -8.20 16.68
CA TYR A 84 0.94 -7.60 17.97
C TYR A 84 0.17 -6.27 17.85
N GLU A 85 -0.10 -5.79 16.63
CA GLU A 85 -0.85 -4.57 16.40
C GLU A 85 -2.33 -4.72 16.83
N VAL A 86 -2.93 -3.65 17.35
CA VAL A 86 -4.33 -3.64 17.81
C VAL A 86 -5.29 -4.02 16.66
N MET A 87 -4.99 -3.57 15.45
CA MET A 87 -5.77 -3.85 14.23
C MET A 87 -5.88 -5.34 13.89
N MET A 88 -5.01 -6.22 14.43
CA MET A 88 -5.07 -7.67 14.18
C MET A 88 -6.37 -8.29 14.71
N LYS A 89 -6.98 -7.68 15.75
CA LYS A 89 -8.28 -8.12 16.30
C LYS A 89 -9.43 -7.96 15.31
N SER A 90 -9.36 -6.94 14.45
CA SER A 90 -10.37 -6.62 13.44
C SER A 90 -10.09 -7.27 12.06
N MET A 91 -8.96 -7.96 11.91
CA MET A 91 -8.48 -8.46 10.61
C MET A 91 -9.39 -9.54 10.03
N GLY A 92 -9.77 -10.56 10.82
CA GLY A 92 -10.47 -11.74 10.32
C GLY A 92 -11.88 -11.49 9.75
N THR A 93 -12.57 -10.43 10.18
CA THR A 93 -13.90 -10.08 9.65
C THR A 93 -13.85 -9.05 8.52
N THR A 94 -12.73 -8.34 8.37
CA THR A 94 -12.69 -7.09 7.61
C THR A 94 -11.75 -7.18 6.40
N ILE A 95 -10.65 -7.91 6.54
CA ILE A 95 -9.66 -8.14 5.47
C ILE A 95 -10.04 -9.42 4.74
N LYS A 96 -10.27 -9.32 3.42
CA LYS A 96 -10.71 -10.42 2.55
C LYS A 96 -9.55 -10.89 1.68
N LYS A 97 -8.45 -11.31 2.32
CA LYS A 97 -7.29 -11.88 1.65
C LYS A 97 -7.14 -13.35 2.02
N ASP A 98 -6.61 -14.13 1.09
CA ASP A 98 -6.18 -15.49 1.36
C ASP A 98 -5.01 -15.48 2.36
N GLU A 99 -4.88 -16.54 3.15
CA GLU A 99 -3.80 -16.65 4.14
C GLU A 99 -2.40 -16.54 3.52
N SER A 100 -2.23 -17.00 2.28
CA SER A 100 -0.96 -16.90 1.54
C SER A 100 -0.55 -15.46 1.19
N ALA A 101 -1.51 -14.53 1.19
CA ALA A 101 -1.27 -13.11 0.96
C ALA A 101 -1.05 -12.32 2.27
N LEU A 102 -1.20 -12.97 3.42
CA LEU A 102 -0.95 -12.41 4.74
C LEU A 102 0.44 -12.85 5.23
N ILE A 103 1.39 -11.93 5.23
CA ILE A 103 2.78 -12.21 5.57
C ILE A 103 3.07 -11.76 7.01
N HIS A 104 3.17 -12.72 7.91
CA HIS A 104 3.52 -12.47 9.30
C HIS A 104 5.05 -12.38 9.48
N ILE A 105 5.55 -11.21 9.86
CA ILE A 105 6.93 -11.01 10.28
C ILE A 105 7.10 -11.59 11.69
N GLN A 106 7.93 -12.62 11.80
CA GLN A 106 8.26 -13.21 13.10
C GLN A 106 9.23 -12.30 13.85
N THR A 107 8.72 -11.64 14.89
CA THR A 107 9.55 -10.88 15.83
C THR A 107 9.80 -11.73 17.07
N ASN A 108 11.07 -11.98 17.40
CA ASN A 108 11.45 -12.71 18.61
C ASN A 108 12.37 -11.84 19.47
N ASN A 109 11.79 -11.29 20.54
CA ASN A 109 12.52 -10.47 21.50
C ASN A 109 12.88 -11.24 22.78
N SER A 110 12.91 -12.57 22.74
CA SER A 110 13.30 -13.37 23.89
C SER A 110 14.76 -13.08 24.26
N ILE A 111 15.10 -13.21 25.55
CA ILE A 111 16.45 -12.91 26.06
C ILE A 111 17.51 -13.71 25.30
N GLU A 112 17.17 -14.91 24.84
CA GLU A 112 18.06 -15.80 24.09
C GLU A 112 18.41 -15.25 22.69
N ASN A 113 17.55 -14.42 22.09
CA ASN A 113 17.70 -13.92 20.71
C ASN A 113 18.15 -12.46 20.63
N VAL A 114 18.10 -11.71 21.73
CA VAL A 114 18.43 -10.27 21.77
C VAL A 114 19.76 -9.98 22.50
N ARG A 115 20.45 -11.03 22.97
CA ARG A 115 21.76 -10.91 23.64
C ARG A 115 22.92 -10.69 22.68
#